data_AF-A0A0C3QN99-F1
#
_entry.id   AF-A0A0C3QN99-F1
#
_cell.length_a   1.000
_cell.length_b   1.000
_cell.length_c   1.000
_cell.angle_alpha   90.00
_cell.angle_beta   90.00
_cell.angle_gamma   90.00
#
_symmetry.space_group_name_H-M   'P 1'
#
loop_
_entity.id
_entity.type
_entity.pdbx_description
1 polymer ?
#
loop_
_entity_poly.entity_id
_entity_poly.type
_entity_poly.pdbx_seq_one_letter_code
_entity_poly.pdbx_strand_id
1 'polypeptide(L)'
;MTQARTRQRSPSPTSPIKRLRRDVSEPASSRFSPGLLDENHAQSLHTEYAKSEPFKHIVIEQLFDDALLRGVKDEILRNIQFTEKETDIYKVNQTGDLASLSYLTAEQLALFPSLSTLRDALYGAEFRHFLRTVTGCGPLSGSKQDMSVNSYKKGCHLLNHDDVIGTR
;
A
#
# COMPACT_ATOMS: atom_id res chain seq x y z
N MET A 1 -59.41 7.80 22.74
CA MET A 1 -58.82 6.96 21.67
C MET A 1 -57.95 7.86 20.81
N THR A 2 -56.64 7.86 21.04
CA THR A 2 -55.71 8.82 20.43
C THR A 2 -54.90 8.07 19.37
N GLN A 3 -55.11 8.40 18.09
CA GLN A 3 -54.44 7.73 16.96
C GLN A 3 -52.97 8.18 16.87
N ALA A 4 -52.05 7.21 16.81
CA ALA A 4 -50.64 7.44 16.57
C ALA A 4 -50.38 7.81 15.10
N ARG A 5 -49.71 8.94 14.86
CA ARG A 5 -49.26 9.35 13.52
C ARG A 5 -47.96 8.63 13.14
N THR A 6 -48.04 7.75 12.15
CA THR A 6 -46.88 7.06 11.57
C THR A 6 -46.08 8.05 10.69
N ARG A 7 -44.81 8.32 11.04
CA ARG A 7 -43.89 9.11 10.20
C ARG A 7 -43.45 8.28 8.99
N GLN A 8 -43.61 8.84 7.79
CA GLN A 8 -43.06 8.27 6.56
C GLN A 8 -41.52 8.39 6.54
N ARG A 9 -40.82 7.32 6.17
CA ARG A 9 -39.36 7.30 5.96
C ARG A 9 -39.01 7.96 4.63
N SER A 10 -38.04 8.85 4.66
CA SER A 10 -37.42 9.46 3.47
C SER A 10 -36.68 8.42 2.62
N PRO A 11 -36.64 8.58 1.27
CA PRO A 11 -36.00 7.61 0.39
C PRO A 11 -34.48 7.70 0.46
N SER A 12 -33.81 6.54 0.50
CA SER A 12 -32.36 6.41 0.40
C SER A 12 -31.88 6.79 -1.01
N PRO A 13 -30.76 7.52 -1.17
CA PRO A 13 -30.22 7.82 -2.49
C PRO A 13 -29.59 6.56 -3.11
N THR A 14 -30.07 6.22 -4.31
CA THR A 14 -29.61 5.14 -5.18
C THR A 14 -28.44 5.59 -6.06
N SER A 15 -27.47 4.68 -6.20
CA SER A 15 -26.47 4.54 -7.28
C SER A 15 -25.03 4.99 -6.96
N PRO A 16 -24.03 4.09 -7.12
CA PRO A 16 -22.63 4.45 -7.01
C PRO A 16 -22.15 5.14 -8.30
N ILE A 17 -21.41 6.25 -8.10
CA ILE A 17 -20.72 6.99 -9.16
C ILE A 17 -19.70 6.06 -9.83
N LYS A 18 -19.88 5.78 -11.13
CA LYS A 18 -18.92 5.05 -11.96
C LYS A 18 -17.60 5.84 -11.99
N ARG A 19 -16.56 5.29 -11.36
CA ARG A 19 -15.19 5.79 -11.43
C ARG A 19 -14.70 5.69 -12.87
N LEU A 20 -14.41 6.83 -13.48
CA LEU A 20 -13.91 6.97 -14.85
C LEU A 20 -12.61 6.17 -14.99
N ARG A 21 -12.60 5.13 -15.84
CA ARG A 21 -11.38 4.42 -16.23
C ARG A 21 -10.53 5.38 -17.06
N ARG A 22 -9.33 5.70 -16.56
CA ARG A 22 -8.28 6.31 -17.37
C ARG A 22 -7.56 5.18 -18.08
N ASP A 23 -7.70 5.14 -19.40
CA ASP A 23 -6.96 4.25 -20.28
C ASP A 23 -5.69 4.95 -20.79
N VAL A 24 -4.72 4.10 -21.14
CA VAL A 24 -3.32 4.35 -21.56
C VAL A 24 -2.33 4.56 -20.40
N SER A 25 -2.10 3.51 -19.63
CA SER A 25 -0.89 3.35 -18.80
C SER A 25 0.09 2.41 -19.52
N GLU A 26 1.37 2.81 -19.58
CA GLU A 26 2.51 1.88 -19.76
C GLU A 26 2.24 0.54 -19.05
N PRO A 27 2.63 -0.61 -19.64
CA PRO A 27 2.35 -1.92 -19.05
C PRO A 27 2.87 -1.95 -17.60
N ALA A 28 2.08 -2.50 -16.68
CA ALA A 28 2.39 -2.48 -15.26
C ALA A 28 3.77 -3.09 -14.93
N SER A 29 4.28 -3.97 -15.79
CA SER A 29 5.64 -4.51 -15.77
C SER A 29 6.76 -3.46 -15.85
N SER A 30 6.54 -2.34 -16.56
CA SER A 30 7.54 -1.27 -16.72
C SER A 30 7.89 -0.54 -15.42
N ARG A 31 7.10 -0.73 -14.36
CA ARG A 31 7.33 -0.09 -13.05
C ARG A 31 8.28 -0.91 -12.18
N PHE A 32 8.34 -2.21 -12.42
CA PHE A 32 9.19 -3.14 -11.67
C PHE A 32 10.55 -3.27 -12.34
N SER A 33 11.52 -3.81 -11.60
CA SER A 33 12.80 -4.20 -12.20
C SER A 33 12.60 -5.25 -13.30
N PRO A 34 13.37 -5.22 -14.41
CA PRO A 34 13.22 -6.16 -15.52
C PRO A 34 13.29 -7.62 -15.05
N GLY A 35 12.36 -8.45 -15.52
CA GLY A 35 12.28 -9.88 -15.17
C GLY A 35 11.80 -10.17 -13.75
N LEU A 36 11.45 -9.16 -12.93
CA LEU A 36 10.97 -9.37 -11.57
C LEU A 36 9.77 -10.31 -11.53
N LEU A 37 8.79 -10.06 -12.40
CA LEU A 37 7.50 -10.76 -12.39
C LEU A 37 7.51 -12.08 -13.19
N ASP A 38 8.68 -12.51 -13.68
CA ASP A 38 8.80 -13.73 -14.47
C ASP A 38 8.54 -14.98 -13.60
N GLU A 39 7.82 -15.96 -14.15
CA GLU A 39 7.43 -17.17 -13.41
C GLU A 39 8.63 -17.95 -12.86
N ASN A 40 9.72 -18.05 -13.63
CA ASN A 40 10.94 -18.73 -13.20
C ASN A 40 11.58 -18.04 -12.00
N HIS A 41 11.58 -16.70 -11.99
CA HIS A 41 12.10 -15.92 -10.87
C HIS A 41 11.21 -16.09 -9.63
N ALA A 42 9.88 -16.00 -9.80
CA ALA A 42 8.93 -16.25 -8.71
C ALA A 42 9.10 -17.66 -8.09
N GLN A 43 9.35 -18.68 -8.90
CA GLN A 43 9.56 -20.05 -8.43
C GLN A 43 10.91 -20.22 -7.69
N SER A 44 11.96 -19.51 -8.12
CA SER A 44 13.22 -19.43 -7.38
C SER A 44 13.00 -18.83 -6.00
N LEU A 45 12.35 -17.68 -5.94
CA LEU A 45 12.01 -17.00 -4.68
C LEU A 45 11.11 -17.85 -3.79
N HIS A 46 10.18 -18.64 -4.35
CA HIS A 46 9.37 -19.59 -3.58
C HIS A 46 10.25 -20.64 -2.87
N THR A 47 11.28 -21.13 -3.55
CA THR A 47 12.22 -22.10 -2.98
C THR A 47 13.03 -21.50 -1.84
N GLU A 48 13.45 -20.24 -1.98
CA GLU A 48 14.14 -19.49 -0.92
C GLU A 48 13.20 -19.22 0.27
N TYR A 49 11.99 -18.74 0.00
CA TYR A 49 10.93 -18.54 0.99
C TYR A 49 10.70 -19.80 1.82
N ALA A 50 10.52 -20.96 1.18
CA ALA A 50 10.26 -22.23 1.84
C ALA A 50 11.41 -22.68 2.77
N LYS A 51 12.66 -22.32 2.44
CA LYS A 51 13.86 -22.67 3.23
C LYS A 51 14.23 -21.65 4.29
N SER A 52 13.66 -20.44 4.24
CA SER A 52 13.99 -19.36 5.17
C SER A 52 13.55 -19.67 6.60
N GLU A 53 14.35 -19.22 7.56
CA GLU A 53 14.21 -19.46 9.01
C GLU A 53 14.66 -18.18 9.76
N PRO A 54 14.22 -17.93 11.01
CA PRO A 54 13.35 -18.77 11.87
C PRO A 54 11.85 -18.66 11.54
N PHE A 55 11.50 -17.79 10.61
CA PHE A 55 10.16 -17.66 10.03
C PHE A 55 10.29 -17.42 8.53
N LYS A 56 9.21 -17.71 7.80
CA LYS A 56 9.23 -17.62 6.34
C LYS A 56 9.29 -16.17 5.88
N HIS A 57 10.32 -15.81 5.13
CA HIS A 57 10.57 -14.47 4.62
C HIS A 57 11.37 -14.53 3.30
N ILE A 58 11.35 -13.44 2.53
CA ILE A 58 12.20 -13.26 1.35
C ILE A 58 12.80 -11.86 1.35
N VAL A 59 13.89 -11.68 0.60
CA VAL A 59 14.47 -10.38 0.29
C VAL A 59 14.54 -10.21 -1.21
N ILE A 60 13.95 -9.13 -1.74
CA ILE A 60 14.08 -8.72 -3.14
C ILE A 60 14.89 -7.42 -3.15
N GLU A 61 16.12 -7.46 -3.68
CA GLU A 61 17.00 -6.29 -3.66
C GLU A 61 16.54 -5.17 -4.60
N GLN A 62 16.09 -5.52 -5.79
CA GLN A 62 15.66 -4.57 -6.83
C GLN A 62 14.21 -4.85 -7.21
N LEU A 63 13.30 -4.21 -6.47
CA LEU A 63 11.87 -4.40 -6.66
C LEU A 63 11.31 -3.51 -7.78
N PHE A 64 11.64 -2.22 -7.75
CA PHE A 64 11.11 -1.22 -8.66
C PHE A 64 12.18 -0.69 -9.59
N ASP A 65 11.74 -0.06 -10.68
CA ASP A 65 12.57 0.84 -11.46
C ASP A 65 13.16 1.96 -10.56
N ASP A 66 14.47 2.22 -10.72
CA ASP A 66 15.20 3.17 -9.88
C ASP A 66 14.72 4.61 -10.07
N ALA A 67 14.33 5.00 -11.29
CA ALA A 67 13.82 6.34 -11.56
C ALA A 67 12.46 6.56 -10.86
N LEU A 68 11.59 5.55 -10.85
CA LEU A 68 10.34 5.59 -10.09
C LEU A 68 10.61 5.77 -8.59
N LEU A 69 11.50 4.96 -7.98
CA LEU A 69 11.80 5.07 -6.55
C LEU A 69 12.43 6.41 -6.17
N ARG A 70 13.30 6.96 -7.02
CA ARG A 70 13.85 8.31 -6.82
C ARG A 70 12.75 9.37 -6.86
N GLY A 71 11.82 9.27 -7.81
CA GLY A 71 10.66 10.17 -7.89
C GLY A 71 9.81 10.13 -6.63
N VAL A 72 9.49 8.92 -6.14
CA VAL A 72 8.73 8.72 -4.89
C VAL A 72 9.44 9.36 -3.70
N LYS A 73 10.74 9.08 -3.54
CA LYS A 73 11.55 9.64 -2.44
C LYS A 73 11.57 11.17 -2.50
N ASP A 74 11.79 11.74 -3.67
CA ASP A 74 11.83 13.19 -3.87
C ASP A 74 10.47 13.86 -3.58
N GLU A 75 9.35 13.24 -4.00
CA GLU A 75 7.99 13.71 -3.69
C GLU A 75 7.72 13.70 -2.17
N ILE A 76 8.10 12.61 -1.49
CA ILE A 76 7.96 12.47 -0.04
C ILE A 76 8.76 13.56 0.68
N LEU A 77 10.04 13.73 0.34
CA LEU A 77 10.91 14.69 1.02
C LEU A 77 10.50 16.15 0.79
N ARG A 78 9.90 16.47 -0.37
CA ARG A 78 9.45 17.83 -0.69
C ARG A 78 8.10 18.17 -0.06
N ASN A 79 7.15 17.23 -0.07
CA ASN A 79 5.75 17.53 0.19
C ASN A 79 5.23 16.99 1.53
N ILE A 80 5.94 16.07 2.19
CA ILE A 80 5.50 15.45 3.43
C ILE A 80 6.26 16.02 4.62
N GLN A 81 5.51 16.52 5.60
CA GLN A 81 6.05 16.84 6.91
C GLN A 81 5.90 15.64 7.84
N PHE A 82 6.99 15.27 8.50
CA PHE A 82 7.01 14.20 9.48
C PHE A 82 6.95 14.75 10.89
N THR A 83 6.11 14.16 11.72
CA THR A 83 5.97 14.49 13.14
C THR A 83 6.46 13.32 13.97
N GLU A 84 7.29 13.61 14.97
CA GLU A 84 7.73 12.59 15.92
C GLU A 84 6.54 12.11 16.77
N LYS A 85 6.43 10.79 16.89
CA LYS A 85 5.50 10.12 17.78
C LYS A 85 6.26 9.07 18.57
N GLU A 86 6.03 9.08 19.87
CA GLU A 86 6.66 8.17 20.81
C GLU A 86 5.59 7.51 21.68
N THR A 87 5.71 6.20 21.83
CA THR A 87 4.91 5.37 22.72
C THR A 87 5.85 4.44 23.49
N ASP A 88 5.28 3.58 24.33
CA ASP A 88 5.97 2.48 25.00
C ASP A 88 6.70 1.51 24.04
N ILE A 89 6.18 1.28 22.83
CA ILE A 89 6.73 0.30 21.88
C ILE A 89 7.56 0.92 20.75
N TYR A 90 7.46 2.23 20.49
CA TYR A 90 8.18 2.87 19.40
C TYR A 90 8.48 4.36 19.61
N LYS A 91 9.48 4.84 18.89
CA LYS A 91 9.74 6.25 18.61
C LYS A 91 10.01 6.41 17.11
N VAL A 92 9.12 7.08 16.38
CA VAL A 92 9.22 7.22 14.91
C VAL A 92 8.77 8.60 14.45
N ASN A 93 9.25 9.05 13.28
CA ASN A 93 8.70 10.23 12.64
C ASN A 93 7.68 9.74 11.59
N GLN A 94 6.40 9.88 11.87
CA GLN A 94 5.33 9.42 10.98
C GLN A 94 4.81 10.58 10.14
N THR A 95 4.22 10.28 8.98
CA THR A 95 3.28 11.22 8.38
C THR A 95 2.12 11.42 9.37
N GLY A 96 1.71 12.65 9.68
CA GLY A 96 0.55 12.90 10.55
C GLY A 96 -0.77 12.28 10.02
N ASP A 97 -1.93 12.78 10.45
CA ASP A 97 -3.27 12.27 10.06
C ASP A 97 -3.58 12.23 8.55
N LEU A 98 -2.66 12.70 7.69
CA LEU A 98 -2.69 12.52 6.23
C LEU A 98 -2.34 11.08 5.78
N ALA A 99 -2.27 10.12 6.70
CA ALA A 99 -1.67 8.79 6.56
C ALA A 99 -2.32 7.85 5.52
N SER A 100 -3.37 8.26 4.80
CA SER A 100 -3.75 7.57 3.58
C SER A 100 -3.84 8.58 2.43
N LEU A 101 -3.14 8.30 1.33
CA LEU A 101 -3.37 8.98 0.05
C LEU A 101 -4.86 8.99 -0.32
N SER A 102 -5.65 8.05 0.21
CA SER A 102 -7.09 7.97 0.05
C SER A 102 -7.86 9.15 0.64
N TYR A 103 -7.28 9.91 1.57
CA TYR A 103 -7.88 11.09 2.21
C TYR A 103 -7.39 12.42 1.65
N LEU A 104 -6.46 12.40 0.69
CA LEU A 104 -5.95 13.59 0.03
C LEU A 104 -6.95 14.12 -1.00
N THR A 105 -7.05 15.44 -1.10
CA THR A 105 -7.77 16.10 -2.20
C THR A 105 -7.09 15.81 -3.55
N ALA A 106 -7.80 16.01 -4.66
CA ALA A 106 -7.24 15.80 -5.99
C ALA A 106 -6.00 16.68 -6.25
N GLU A 107 -5.99 17.91 -5.72
CA GLU A 107 -4.87 18.84 -5.81
C GLU A 107 -3.66 18.35 -5.02
N GLN A 108 -3.87 17.82 -3.81
CA GLN A 108 -2.80 17.23 -3.01
C GLN A 108 -2.26 15.94 -3.65
N LEU A 109 -3.12 15.09 -4.20
CA LEU A 109 -2.72 13.89 -4.94
C LEU A 109 -1.85 14.21 -6.17
N ALA A 110 -2.09 15.36 -6.80
CA ALA A 110 -1.29 15.79 -7.94
C ALA A 110 0.18 16.09 -7.57
N LEU A 111 0.50 16.25 -6.28
CA LEU A 111 1.88 16.38 -5.79
C LEU A 111 2.61 15.02 -5.67
N PHE A 112 1.88 13.91 -5.80
CA PHE A 112 2.39 12.55 -5.56
C PHE A 112 2.15 11.59 -6.75
N PRO A 113 2.49 11.96 -8.00
CA PRO A 113 2.25 11.09 -9.16
C PRO A 113 3.10 9.80 -9.11
N SER A 114 4.35 9.87 -8.67
CA SER A 114 5.23 8.69 -8.56
C SER A 114 4.79 7.78 -7.43
N LEU A 115 4.45 8.35 -6.26
CA LEU A 115 3.95 7.56 -5.13
C LEU A 115 2.60 6.90 -5.44
N SER A 116 1.71 7.57 -6.16
CA SER A 116 0.46 6.97 -6.65
C SER A 116 0.73 5.80 -7.60
N THR A 117 1.69 5.97 -8.52
CA THR A 117 2.13 4.90 -9.42
C THR A 117 2.66 3.69 -8.65
N LEU A 118 3.55 3.91 -7.67
CA LEU A 118 4.15 2.85 -6.86
C LEU A 118 3.07 2.06 -6.09
N ARG A 119 2.13 2.77 -5.46
CA ARG A 119 1.01 2.12 -4.76
C ARG A 119 0.18 1.28 -5.73
N ASP A 120 -0.21 1.84 -6.86
CA ASP A 120 -1.06 1.15 -7.83
C ASP A 120 -0.36 -0.09 -8.42
N ALA A 121 0.97 -0.06 -8.57
CA ALA A 121 1.78 -1.22 -8.93
C ALA A 121 1.78 -2.29 -7.82
N LEU A 122 2.03 -1.92 -6.55
CA LEU A 122 2.02 -2.85 -5.41
C LEU A 122 0.67 -3.56 -5.21
N TYR A 123 -0.44 -2.85 -5.36
CA TYR A 123 -1.78 -3.45 -5.20
C TYR A 123 -2.35 -4.01 -6.51
N GLY A 124 -1.61 -3.86 -7.61
CA GLY A 124 -1.95 -4.37 -8.93
C GLY A 124 -2.15 -5.88 -8.94
N ALA A 125 -2.97 -6.36 -9.88
CA ALA A 125 -3.26 -7.79 -9.99
C ALA A 125 -2.01 -8.63 -10.26
N GLU A 126 -1.09 -8.14 -11.09
CA GLU A 126 0.17 -8.82 -11.44
C GLU A 126 1.06 -9.02 -10.22
N PHE A 127 1.34 -7.96 -9.45
CA PHE A 127 2.20 -8.08 -8.27
C PHE A 127 1.56 -8.92 -7.16
N ARG A 128 0.23 -8.81 -6.95
CA ARG A 128 -0.48 -9.69 -6.02
C ARG A 128 -0.43 -11.15 -6.46
N HIS A 129 -0.47 -11.44 -7.76
CA HIS A 129 -0.29 -12.80 -8.26
C HIS A 129 1.13 -13.30 -8.01
N PHE A 130 2.14 -12.47 -8.32
CA PHE A 130 3.55 -12.76 -8.03
C PHE A 130 3.78 -13.09 -6.55
N LEU A 131 3.29 -12.27 -5.61
CA LEU A 131 3.42 -12.52 -4.18
C LEU A 131 2.78 -13.85 -3.75
N ARG A 132 1.62 -14.21 -4.32
CA ARG A 132 0.94 -15.48 -4.06
C ARG A 132 1.76 -16.67 -4.57
N THR A 133 2.39 -16.54 -5.74
CA THR A 133 3.28 -17.58 -6.29
C THR A 133 4.50 -17.77 -5.40
N VAL A 134 5.13 -16.67 -4.96
CA VAL A 134 6.32 -16.73 -4.09
C VAL A 134 5.98 -17.29 -2.70
N THR A 135 4.93 -16.79 -2.05
CA THR A 135 4.65 -17.10 -0.64
C THR A 135 3.71 -18.28 -0.43
N GLY A 136 2.98 -18.69 -1.48
CA GLY A 136 1.89 -19.66 -1.37
C GLY A 136 0.66 -19.12 -0.63
N CYS A 137 0.59 -17.81 -0.34
CA CYS A 137 -0.53 -17.24 0.39
C CYS A 137 -1.84 -17.26 -0.41
N GLY A 138 -2.95 -17.14 0.31
CA GLY A 138 -4.28 -16.99 -0.28
C GLY A 138 -4.45 -15.69 -1.09
N PRO A 139 -5.65 -15.45 -1.64
CA PRO A 139 -5.95 -14.20 -2.34
C PRO A 139 -5.70 -12.96 -1.48
N LEU A 140 -4.96 -11.99 -2.03
CA LEU A 140 -4.66 -10.70 -1.40
C LEU A 140 -5.65 -9.63 -1.87
N SER A 141 -6.02 -8.67 -1.03
CA SER A 141 -6.92 -7.57 -1.45
C SER A 141 -6.18 -6.54 -2.31
N GLY A 142 -6.77 -6.16 -3.46
CA GLY A 142 -6.28 -5.02 -4.25
C GLY A 142 -6.94 -3.69 -3.89
N SER A 143 -8.08 -3.73 -3.19
CA SER A 143 -8.87 -2.54 -2.84
C SER A 143 -8.60 -2.03 -1.42
N LYS A 144 -8.21 -2.91 -0.49
CA LYS A 144 -7.82 -2.55 0.87
C LYS A 144 -6.32 -2.21 0.87
N GLN A 145 -6.03 -0.96 0.52
CA GLN A 145 -4.67 -0.43 0.46
C GLN A 145 -4.27 0.08 1.86
N ASP A 146 -3.16 -0.43 2.40
CA ASP A 146 -2.63 -0.13 3.74
C ASP A 146 -1.12 0.07 3.65
N MET A 147 -0.70 1.32 3.49
CA MET A 147 0.70 1.73 3.42
C MET A 147 0.93 2.96 4.30
N SER A 148 2.10 3.04 4.91
CA SER A 148 2.56 4.24 5.62
C SER A 148 3.98 4.60 5.22
N VAL A 149 4.35 5.87 5.38
CA VAL A 149 5.72 6.34 5.20
C VAL A 149 6.22 6.83 6.56
N ASN A 150 7.39 6.35 6.97
CA ASN A 150 7.99 6.72 8.26
C ASN A 150 9.46 7.04 8.06
N SER A 151 10.00 7.93 8.88
CA SER A 151 11.43 8.24 8.94
C SER A 151 11.98 7.87 10.32
N TYR A 152 13.05 7.09 10.32
CA TYR A 152 13.80 6.72 11.52
C TYR A 152 15.06 7.57 11.57
N LYS A 153 15.17 8.39 12.62
CA LYS A 153 16.35 9.20 12.93
C LYS A 153 17.09 8.57 14.11
N LYS A 154 18.20 9.18 14.52
CA LYS A 154 18.94 8.75 15.72
C LYS A 154 18.00 8.69 16.93
N GLY A 155 17.95 7.54 17.59
CA GLY A 155 17.09 7.28 18.75
C GLY A 155 15.71 6.70 18.44
N CYS A 156 15.28 6.72 17.16
CA CYS A 156 14.06 6.04 16.74
C CYS A 156 14.21 4.53 16.86
N HIS A 157 13.11 3.85 17.19
CA HIS A 157 13.05 2.41 17.37
C HIS A 157 11.61 1.92 17.21
N LEU A 158 11.48 0.62 16.94
CA LEU A 158 10.24 -0.15 17.03
C LEU A 158 10.62 -1.46 17.70
N LEU A 159 10.04 -1.73 18.86
CA LEU A 159 10.33 -2.93 19.64
C LEU A 159 9.68 -4.18 18.99
N ASN A 160 9.99 -5.34 19.55
CA ASN A 160 9.49 -6.63 19.06
C ASN A 160 7.94 -6.65 19.06
N HIS A 161 7.37 -7.07 17.92
CA HIS A 161 5.94 -7.23 17.66
C HIS A 161 5.76 -8.28 16.53
N ASP A 162 4.53 -8.73 16.29
CA ASP A 162 4.21 -9.84 15.37
C ASP A 162 3.36 -9.43 14.15
N ASP A 163 3.00 -8.15 14.05
CA ASP A 163 2.13 -7.57 13.02
C ASP A 163 0.70 -8.15 12.93
N VAL A 164 0.24 -8.93 13.92
CA VAL A 164 -1.08 -9.57 13.93
C VAL A 164 -2.18 -8.57 14.29
N ILE A 165 -2.67 -7.84 13.29
CA ILE A 165 -3.71 -6.82 13.44
C ILE A 165 -4.84 -7.01 12.40
N GLY A 166 -6.02 -7.39 12.87
CA GLY A 166 -7.25 -7.41 12.07
C GLY A 166 -7.23 -8.44 10.94
N THR A 167 -7.01 -7.98 9.71
CA THR A 167 -7.03 -8.81 8.49
C THR A 167 -5.72 -8.74 7.71
N ARG A 168 -4.62 -8.43 8.39
CA ARG A 168 -3.27 -8.56 7.84
C ARG A 168 -2.93 -10.04 7.67
#